data_AF-A0A2W5T0D3-F1
#
_entry.id   AF-A0A2W5T0D3-F1
#
_cell.length_a   1.000
_cell.length_b   1.000
_cell.length_c   1.000
_cell.angle_alpha   90.00
_cell.angle_beta   90.00
_cell.angle_gamma   90.00
#
_symmetry.space_group_name_H-M   'P 1'
#
loop_
_entity.id
_entity.type
_entity.pdbx_description
1 polymer ?
#
loop_
_entity_poly.entity_id
_entity_poly.type
_entity_poly.pdbx_seq_one_letter_code
_entity_poly.pdbx_strand_id
1 'polypeptide(L)'
;MRDIVQIDVARPDRRSRSERFRLFTGARDNRVEVEGLDKKLQQLVLMVHEPRRRFETIVSKYGGAPKPTNVVREEKSHWVVENFTQSNKRHFLAGMDEQHLFIAQLPRATSTVWGAHQALRSDELRRAERGAFEKTVRQGEWFFVSLQPRELQEVEAEAQRKLSRVRRDVGIAEAAGIRRGGRPHVADEVLMVEGRAYVRGKVRHPDHATVGLRPWRRAIVNTESFTQPQGVGFVD
;
A
#
# COMPACT_ATOMS: atom_id res chain seq x y z
N MET A 1 -3.44 18.34 -16.23
CA MET A 1 -2.72 17.11 -15.87
C MET A 1 -1.47 16.83 -16.70
N ARG A 2 -1.19 17.51 -17.83
CA ARG A 2 -0.03 17.18 -18.69
C ARG A 2 1.34 17.59 -18.14
N ASP A 3 1.39 18.34 -17.03
CA ASP A 3 2.63 18.96 -16.54
C ASP A 3 3.24 18.27 -15.31
N ILE A 4 2.50 17.34 -14.69
CA ILE A 4 2.96 16.60 -13.50
C ILE A 4 3.35 15.17 -13.86
N VAL A 5 4.25 14.59 -13.07
CA VAL A 5 4.62 13.18 -13.21
C VAL A 5 3.47 12.31 -12.74
N GLN A 6 3.09 11.36 -13.60
CA GLN A 6 2.13 10.32 -13.28
C GLN A 6 2.75 8.97 -13.55
N ILE A 7 2.62 8.06 -12.59
CA ILE A 7 3.12 6.68 -12.69
C ILE A 7 1.99 5.77 -12.28
N ASP A 8 1.70 4.79 -13.13
CA ASP A 8 0.60 3.87 -12.90
C ASP A 8 0.91 2.48 -13.48
N VAL A 9 0.23 1.46 -12.97
CA VAL A 9 0.20 0.10 -13.54
C VAL A 9 -1.07 -0.01 -14.37
N ALA A 10 -0.91 -0.08 -15.69
CA ALA A 10 -2.04 -0.12 -16.61
C ALA A 10 -2.21 -1.51 -17.22
N ARG A 11 -3.47 -1.94 -17.34
CA ARG A 11 -3.87 -3.04 -18.23
C ARG A 11 -4.35 -2.45 -19.57
N PRO A 12 -3.94 -3.00 -20.73
CA PRO A 12 -4.38 -2.53 -22.05
C PRO A 12 -5.90 -2.54 -22.22
N ASP A 13 -6.56 -3.55 -21.64
CA ASP A 13 -8.00 -3.71 -21.58
C ASP A 13 -8.38 -4.58 -20.36
N ARG A 14 -9.67 -4.63 -20.00
CA ARG A 14 -10.17 -5.36 -18.82
C ARG A 14 -9.99 -6.88 -18.89
N ARG A 15 -9.82 -7.45 -20.08
CA ARG A 15 -9.61 -8.90 -20.31
C ARG A 15 -8.12 -9.24 -20.41
N SER A 16 -7.26 -8.27 -20.68
CA SER A 16 -5.82 -8.48 -20.73
C SER A 16 -5.28 -8.89 -19.36
N ARG A 17 -4.48 -9.95 -19.38
CA ARG A 17 -3.68 -10.40 -18.23
C ARG A 17 -2.30 -9.73 -18.17
N SER A 18 -1.92 -8.96 -19.19
CA SER A 18 -0.64 -8.27 -19.21
C SER A 18 -0.76 -6.87 -18.61
N GLU A 19 0.11 -6.59 -17.66
CA GLU A 19 0.27 -5.28 -17.04
C GLU A 19 1.49 -4.59 -17.62
N ARG A 20 1.45 -3.25 -17.66
CA ARG A 20 2.60 -2.43 -18.02
C ARG A 20 2.69 -1.19 -17.14
N PHE A 21 3.91 -0.76 -16.84
CA PHE A 21 4.10 0.57 -16.29
C PHE A 21 3.74 1.62 -17.33
N ARG A 22 2.99 2.63 -16.89
CA ARG A 22 2.68 3.84 -17.64
C ARG A 22 3.29 5.00 -16.89
N LEU A 23 4.29 5.64 -17.50
CA LEU A 23 4.96 6.82 -16.97
C LEU A 23 4.67 8.01 -17.89
N PHE A 24 4.07 9.05 -17.32
CA PHE A 24 4.04 10.37 -17.92
C PHE A 24 5.01 11.24 -17.15
N THR A 25 6.05 11.74 -17.81
CA THR A 25 7.09 12.54 -17.17
C THR A 25 6.65 13.99 -16.91
N GLY A 26 5.54 14.43 -17.51
CA GLY A 26 5.04 15.79 -17.35
C GLY A 26 5.94 16.83 -18.04
N ALA A 27 6.12 17.98 -17.38
CA ALA A 27 6.92 19.09 -17.87
C ALA A 27 8.42 18.75 -18.02
N ARG A 28 9.12 19.48 -18.89
CA ARG A 28 10.53 19.22 -19.25
C ARG A 28 11.53 19.36 -18.11
N ASP A 29 11.20 20.13 -17.09
CA ASP A 29 11.99 20.37 -15.89
C ASP A 29 11.67 19.41 -14.74
N ASN A 30 10.74 18.46 -14.95
CA ASN A 30 10.61 17.31 -14.09
C ASN A 30 11.78 16.35 -14.32
N ARG A 31 12.30 15.78 -13.24
CA ARG A 31 13.41 14.83 -13.27
C ARG A 31 12.91 13.48 -12.77
N VAL A 32 13.05 12.47 -13.61
CA VAL A 32 12.67 11.08 -13.32
C VAL A 32 13.86 10.19 -13.64
N GLU A 33 14.40 9.50 -12.64
CA GLU A 33 15.63 8.72 -12.77
C GLU A 33 15.50 7.35 -12.14
N VAL A 34 16.06 6.33 -12.81
CA VAL A 34 16.27 5.03 -12.21
C VAL A 34 17.57 5.08 -11.42
N GLU A 35 17.48 5.07 -10.09
CA GLU A 35 18.65 5.13 -9.21
C GLU A 35 19.22 3.75 -8.87
N GLY A 36 18.38 2.71 -8.93
CA GLY A 36 18.78 1.34 -8.62
C GLY A 36 17.98 0.30 -9.39
N LEU A 37 18.61 -0.84 -9.68
CA LEU A 37 18.00 -1.97 -10.40
C LEU A 37 18.45 -3.28 -9.75
N ASP A 38 17.50 -4.18 -9.51
CA ASP A 38 17.75 -5.58 -9.20
C ASP A 38 17.08 -6.45 -10.27
N LYS A 39 17.91 -7.03 -11.15
CA LYS A 39 17.43 -7.87 -12.25
C LYS A 39 16.83 -9.19 -11.77
N LYS A 40 17.30 -9.73 -10.63
CA LYS A 40 16.80 -11.01 -10.10
C LYS A 40 15.40 -10.83 -9.53
N LEU A 41 15.19 -9.73 -8.82
CA LEU A 41 13.86 -9.36 -8.30
C LEU A 41 12.97 -8.70 -9.36
N GLN A 42 13.52 -8.33 -10.52
CA GLN A 42 12.83 -7.56 -11.57
C GLN A 42 12.23 -6.27 -11.00
N GLN A 43 13.02 -5.56 -10.19
CA GLN A 43 12.60 -4.37 -9.46
C GLN A 43 13.60 -3.25 -9.66
N LEU A 44 13.10 -2.02 -9.59
CA LEU A 44 13.89 -0.81 -9.70
C LEU A 44 13.47 0.21 -8.64
N VAL A 45 14.39 1.12 -8.34
CA VAL A 45 14.09 2.32 -7.55
C VAL A 45 14.08 3.52 -8.47
N LEU A 46 12.96 4.24 -8.45
CA LEU A 46 12.74 5.44 -9.24
C LEU A 46 12.74 6.67 -8.32
N MET A 47 13.54 7.67 -8.67
CA MET A 47 13.49 9.00 -8.07
C MET A 47 12.68 9.94 -8.97
N VAL A 48 11.74 10.66 -8.37
CA VAL A 48 10.93 11.70 -9.01
C VAL A 48 11.16 13.01 -8.29
N HIS A 49 11.54 14.03 -9.04
CA HIS A 49 11.70 15.38 -8.54
C HIS A 49 11.01 16.35 -9.49
N GLU A 50 9.98 17.02 -8.98
CA GLU A 50 9.17 17.96 -9.75
C GLU A 50 9.21 19.32 -9.05
N PRO A 51 9.43 20.42 -9.77
CA PRO A 51 9.24 21.75 -9.21
C PRO A 51 7.82 21.92 -8.67
N ARG A 52 7.66 22.75 -7.64
CA ARG A 52 6.34 23.09 -7.09
C ARG A 52 5.49 23.75 -8.19
N ARG A 53 4.37 23.12 -8.53
CA ARG A 53 3.47 23.51 -9.63
C ARG A 53 2.03 23.33 -9.19
N ARG A 54 1.20 24.30 -9.56
CA ARG A 54 -0.25 24.26 -9.36
C ARG A 54 -0.87 23.26 -10.34
N PHE A 55 -1.81 22.44 -9.87
CA PHE A 55 -2.63 21.58 -10.73
C PHE A 55 -4.00 21.35 -10.11
N GLU A 56 -4.93 20.87 -10.93
CA GLU A 56 -6.32 20.64 -10.53
C GLU A 56 -6.65 19.15 -10.55
N THR A 57 -7.42 18.71 -9.56
CA THR A 57 -7.87 17.34 -9.38
C THR A 57 -9.38 17.30 -9.20
N ILE A 58 -10.03 16.27 -9.75
CA ILE A 58 -11.48 16.07 -9.59
C ILE A 58 -11.73 15.16 -8.39
N VAL A 59 -12.55 15.62 -7.43
CA VAL A 59 -12.90 14.90 -6.20
C VAL A 59 -14.40 14.67 -6.16
N SER A 60 -14.80 13.41 -6.01
CA SER A 60 -16.21 13.02 -5.90
C SER A 60 -16.87 13.60 -4.63
N LYS A 61 -18.13 14.06 -4.75
CA LYS A 61 -18.91 14.52 -3.60
C LYS A 61 -19.23 13.43 -2.57
N TYR A 62 -19.13 12.17 -2.97
CA TYR A 62 -19.36 11.02 -2.10
C TYR A 62 -18.17 10.69 -1.18
N GLY A 63 -16.98 11.28 -1.41
CA GLY A 63 -15.74 11.01 -0.67
C GLY A 63 -15.50 11.89 0.55
N GLY A 64 -16.44 12.79 0.88
CA GLY A 64 -16.27 13.83 1.89
C GLY A 64 -15.73 15.13 1.32
N ALA A 65 -16.13 16.27 1.90
CA ALA A 65 -15.79 17.58 1.38
C ALA A 65 -14.28 17.86 1.46
N PRO A 66 -13.63 18.32 0.37
CA PRO A 66 -12.27 18.84 0.43
C PRO A 66 -12.25 20.11 1.29
N LYS A 67 -11.04 20.51 1.72
CA LYS A 67 -10.88 21.78 2.44
C LYS A 67 -11.40 22.92 1.54
N PRO A 68 -12.24 23.84 2.07
CA PRO A 68 -12.86 24.90 1.25
C PRO A 68 -11.83 25.75 0.50
N THR A 69 -10.68 26.00 1.10
CA THR A 69 -9.58 26.80 0.52
C THR A 69 -8.98 26.20 -0.75
N ASN A 70 -9.23 24.93 -1.03
CA ASN A 70 -8.66 24.23 -2.18
C ASN A 70 -9.68 24.04 -3.30
N VAL A 71 -10.96 24.35 -3.10
CA VAL A 71 -11.98 24.18 -4.15
C VAL A 71 -11.95 25.35 -5.11
N VAL A 72 -11.60 25.09 -6.38
CA VAL A 72 -11.59 26.11 -7.44
C VAL A 72 -12.86 26.08 -8.29
N ARG A 73 -13.55 24.94 -8.35
CA ARG A 73 -14.85 24.81 -8.99
C ARG A 73 -15.70 23.77 -8.29
N GLU A 74 -16.99 24.04 -8.17
CA GLU A 74 -17.96 23.08 -7.67
C GLU A 74 -18.92 22.68 -8.78
N GLU A 75 -19.09 21.37 -8.96
CA GLU A 75 -19.97 20.76 -9.96
C GLU A 75 -21.05 19.94 -9.26
N LYS A 76 -22.06 19.48 -10.01
CA LYS A 76 -23.18 18.72 -9.45
C LYS A 76 -22.75 17.47 -8.69
N SER A 77 -21.76 16.72 -9.21
CA SER A 77 -21.31 15.44 -8.66
C SER A 77 -19.89 15.43 -8.10
N HIS A 78 -19.12 16.51 -8.29
CA HIS A 78 -17.72 16.57 -7.92
C HIS A 78 -17.27 18.00 -7.59
N TRP A 79 -16.13 18.12 -6.91
CA TRP A 79 -15.37 19.35 -6.76
C TRP A 79 -14.12 19.28 -7.64
N VAL A 80 -13.71 20.40 -8.20
CA VAL A 80 -12.37 20.58 -8.75
C VAL A 80 -11.53 21.27 -7.69
N VAL A 81 -10.45 20.60 -7.30
CA VAL A 81 -9.61 20.97 -6.17
C VAL A 81 -8.22 21.31 -6.68
N GLU A 82 -7.75 22.50 -6.33
CA GLU A 82 -6.38 22.93 -6.55
C GLU A 82 -5.42 22.19 -5.61
N ASN A 83 -4.31 21.76 -6.19
CA ASN A 83 -3.22 21.07 -5.54
C ASN A 83 -1.89 21.66 -6.01
N PHE A 84 -0.85 21.38 -5.24
CA PHE A 84 0.51 21.71 -5.62
C PHE A 84 1.38 20.47 -5.56
N THR A 85 2.21 20.26 -6.57
CA THR A 85 3.29 19.27 -6.46
C THR A 85 4.21 19.67 -5.31
N GLN A 86 4.77 18.66 -4.65
CA GLN A 86 5.81 18.88 -3.65
C GLN A 86 7.16 18.96 -4.36
N SER A 87 7.98 19.95 -4.01
CA SER A 87 9.32 20.14 -4.59
C SER A 87 10.39 19.25 -3.97
N ASN A 88 10.00 18.26 -3.16
CA ASN A 88 10.90 17.28 -2.58
C ASN A 88 11.11 16.11 -3.56
N LYS A 89 12.27 15.46 -3.44
CA LYS A 89 12.52 14.20 -4.15
C LYS A 89 11.69 13.10 -3.52
N ARG A 90 10.88 12.42 -4.33
CA ARG A 90 10.11 11.23 -3.96
C ARG A 90 10.78 10.01 -4.55
N HIS A 91 10.84 8.91 -3.80
CA HIS A 91 11.39 7.66 -4.30
C HIS A 91 10.31 6.60 -4.33
N PHE A 92 10.36 5.73 -5.32
CA PHE A 92 9.39 4.65 -5.51
C PHE A 92 10.14 3.34 -5.73
N LEU A 93 9.67 2.28 -5.10
CA LEU A 93 10.00 0.92 -5.51
C LEU A 93 8.94 0.49 -6.52
N ALA A 94 9.38 0.07 -7.70
CA ALA A 94 8.47 -0.46 -8.72
C ALA A 94 9.07 -1.73 -9.32
N GLY A 95 8.21 -2.66 -9.73
CA GLY A 95 8.66 -3.87 -10.41
C GLY A 95 7.64 -4.98 -10.33
N MET A 96 8.14 -6.20 -10.45
CA MET A 96 7.36 -7.43 -10.36
C MET A 96 7.25 -7.90 -8.91
N ASP A 97 6.05 -8.28 -8.48
CA ASP A 97 5.81 -9.05 -7.26
C ASP A 97 4.89 -10.23 -7.60
N GLU A 98 5.43 -11.45 -7.49
CA GLU A 98 4.79 -12.67 -8.00
C GLU A 98 4.38 -12.57 -9.47
N GLN A 99 3.08 -12.34 -9.75
CA GLN A 99 2.51 -12.24 -11.10
C GLN A 99 2.00 -10.85 -11.46
N HIS A 100 2.15 -9.86 -10.57
CA HIS A 100 1.65 -8.50 -10.79
C HIS A 100 2.72 -7.41 -10.68
N LEU A 101 2.58 -6.36 -11.48
CA LEU A 101 3.37 -5.15 -11.36
C LEU A 101 2.87 -4.32 -10.17
N PHE A 102 3.80 -3.68 -9.47
CA PHE A 102 3.47 -2.80 -8.35
C PHE A 102 4.29 -1.51 -8.39
N ILE A 103 3.77 -0.49 -7.71
CA ILE A 103 4.44 0.78 -7.42
C ILE A 103 4.19 1.11 -5.96
N ALA A 104 5.26 1.29 -5.18
CA ALA A 104 5.19 1.67 -3.78
C ALA A 104 6.06 2.92 -3.55
N GLN A 105 5.44 4.01 -3.11
CA GLN A 105 6.19 5.21 -2.72
C GLN A 105 6.90 4.96 -1.39
N LEU A 106 8.20 5.24 -1.35
CA LEU A 106 9.04 5.01 -0.18
C LEU A 106 8.89 6.15 0.84
N PRO A 107 8.87 5.83 2.14
CA PRO A 107 8.82 6.85 3.21
C PRO A 107 10.13 7.60 3.40
N ARG A 108 11.22 7.12 2.81
CA ARG A 108 12.54 7.73 2.86
C ARG A 108 13.31 7.41 1.60
N ALA A 109 14.20 8.31 1.21
CA ALA A 109 15.04 8.16 0.03
C ALA A 109 16.02 6.99 0.17
N THR A 110 16.23 6.30 -0.94
CA THR A 110 17.24 5.25 -1.10
C THR A 110 17.44 5.00 -2.59
N SER A 111 18.64 4.63 -2.99
CA SER A 111 19.00 4.35 -4.38
C SER A 111 19.12 2.86 -4.69
N THR A 112 18.79 1.97 -3.75
CA THR A 112 18.90 0.51 -3.95
C THR A 112 17.59 -0.20 -3.68
N VAL A 113 17.31 -1.25 -4.45
CA VAL A 113 16.11 -2.09 -4.24
C VAL A 113 16.11 -2.70 -2.84
N TRP A 114 17.26 -3.16 -2.35
CA TRP A 114 17.39 -3.65 -0.96
C TRP A 114 17.03 -2.56 0.07
N GLY A 115 17.58 -1.35 -0.09
CA GLY A 115 17.28 -0.22 0.79
C GLY A 115 15.80 0.17 0.76
N ALA A 116 15.16 0.04 -0.41
CA ALA A 116 13.72 0.27 -0.58
C ALA A 116 12.88 -0.75 0.18
N HIS A 117 13.22 -2.04 0.08
CA HIS A 117 12.61 -3.09 0.91
C HIS A 117 12.76 -2.78 2.40
N GLN A 118 13.95 -2.35 2.85
CA GLN A 118 14.16 -1.96 4.25
C GLN A 118 13.37 -0.71 4.66
N ALA A 119 13.17 0.23 3.74
CA ALA A 119 12.42 1.46 3.98
C ALA A 119 10.91 1.20 4.15
N LEU A 120 10.36 0.18 3.49
CA LEU A 120 8.97 -0.24 3.60
C LEU A 120 8.65 -1.05 4.88
N ARG A 121 9.67 -1.43 5.66
CA ARG A 121 9.48 -2.13 6.94
C ARG A 121 9.26 -1.11 8.06
N SER A 122 8.10 -1.21 8.73
CA SER A 122 7.80 -0.41 9.91
C SER A 122 8.69 -0.77 11.10
N ASP A 123 8.85 0.14 12.05
CA ASP A 123 9.52 -0.18 13.31
C ASP A 123 8.74 -1.21 14.13
N GLU A 124 7.41 -1.23 13.99
CA GLU A 124 6.58 -2.29 14.56
C GLU A 124 6.94 -3.65 13.98
N LEU A 125 7.05 -3.76 12.66
CA LEU A 125 7.47 -4.98 11.97
C LEU A 125 8.85 -5.42 12.45
N ARG A 126 9.84 -4.51 12.42
CA ARG A 126 11.21 -4.81 12.86
C ARG A 126 11.26 -5.30 14.31
N ARG A 127 10.44 -4.75 15.20
CA ARG A 127 10.35 -5.21 16.59
C ARG A 127 9.70 -6.59 16.69
N ALA A 128 8.59 -6.80 15.99
CA ALA A 128 7.90 -8.09 15.97
C ALA A 128 8.80 -9.21 15.44
N GLU A 129 9.62 -8.93 14.42
CA GLU A 129 10.52 -9.92 13.83
C GLU A 129 11.68 -10.36 14.74
N ARG A 130 12.11 -9.52 15.68
CA ARG A 130 13.14 -9.93 16.66
C ARG A 130 12.65 -11.09 17.54
N GLY A 131 11.34 -11.22 17.69
CA GLY A 131 10.71 -12.31 18.44
C GLY A 131 10.02 -13.34 17.58
N ALA A 132 10.17 -13.28 16.26
CA ALA A 132 9.55 -14.24 15.37
C ALA A 132 10.29 -15.59 15.44
N PHE A 133 9.54 -16.66 15.70
CA PHE A 133 10.07 -18.03 15.69
C PHE A 133 10.01 -18.67 14.30
N GLU A 134 9.19 -18.13 13.39
CA GLU A 134 9.11 -18.53 11.99
C GLU A 134 9.43 -17.35 11.07
N LYS A 135 9.83 -17.67 9.84
CA LYS A 135 10.03 -16.66 8.79
C LYS A 135 8.76 -15.85 8.58
N THR A 136 8.90 -14.53 8.54
CA THR A 136 7.83 -13.61 8.14
C THR A 136 7.36 -13.91 6.73
N VAL A 137 6.04 -14.10 6.58
CA VAL A 137 5.41 -14.24 5.26
C VAL A 137 5.00 -12.85 4.79
N ARG A 138 5.23 -12.51 3.53
CA ARG A 138 4.78 -11.24 2.93
C ARG A 138 3.81 -11.54 1.80
N GLN A 139 2.75 -10.74 1.68
CA GLN A 139 1.83 -10.73 0.55
C GLN A 139 1.42 -9.27 0.28
N GLY A 140 1.81 -8.72 -0.88
CA GLY A 140 1.56 -7.30 -1.20
C GLY A 140 2.11 -6.33 -0.14
N GLU A 141 1.25 -5.49 0.41
CA GLU A 141 1.58 -4.57 1.50
C GLU A 141 1.64 -5.22 2.90
N TRP A 142 1.27 -6.49 3.06
CA TRP A 142 1.15 -7.15 4.36
C TRP A 142 2.34 -8.03 4.71
N PHE A 143 2.73 -7.97 5.98
CA PHE A 143 3.68 -8.87 6.64
C PHE A 143 2.95 -9.66 7.74
N PHE A 144 3.07 -10.98 7.69
CA PHE A 144 2.49 -11.91 8.66
C PHE A 144 3.60 -12.50 9.53
N VAL A 145 3.75 -11.90 10.71
CA VAL A 145 4.83 -12.23 11.65
C VAL A 145 4.33 -13.27 12.65
N SER A 146 5.13 -14.31 12.87
CA SER A 146 4.83 -15.32 13.88
C SER A 146 4.92 -14.73 15.29
N LEU A 147 4.03 -15.12 16.18
CA LEU A 147 3.91 -14.57 17.54
C LEU A 147 4.88 -15.25 18.52
N GLN A 148 5.38 -14.53 19.51
CA GLN A 148 6.07 -15.20 20.62
C GLN A 148 5.12 -16.16 21.37
N PRO A 149 5.60 -17.27 21.97
CA PRO A 149 4.72 -18.27 22.60
C PRO A 149 3.71 -17.69 23.59
N ARG A 150 4.13 -16.70 24.39
CA ARG A 150 3.25 -15.99 25.32
C ARG A 150 2.16 -15.18 24.60
N GLU A 151 2.53 -14.39 23.60
CA GLU A 151 1.56 -13.60 22.81
C GLU A 151 0.59 -14.53 22.07
N LEU A 152 1.07 -15.67 21.54
CA LEU A 152 0.23 -16.68 20.92
C LEU A 152 -0.80 -17.25 21.91
N GLN A 153 -0.39 -17.62 23.12
CA GLN A 153 -1.31 -18.10 24.17
C GLN A 153 -2.37 -17.06 24.54
N GLU A 154 -1.98 -15.79 24.67
CA GLU A 154 -2.89 -14.68 24.96
C GLU A 154 -3.92 -14.49 23.83
N VAL A 155 -3.47 -14.54 22.57
CA VAL A 155 -4.32 -14.44 21.38
C VAL A 155 -5.26 -15.64 21.24
N GLU A 156 -4.78 -16.86 21.48
CA GLU A 156 -5.60 -18.07 21.46
C GLU A 156 -6.67 -18.04 22.56
N ALA A 157 -6.30 -17.64 23.78
CA ALA A 157 -7.23 -17.51 24.88
C ALA A 157 -8.30 -16.45 24.60
N GLU A 158 -7.92 -15.30 24.01
CA GLU A 158 -8.88 -14.26 23.62
C GLU A 158 -9.81 -14.74 22.49
N ALA A 159 -9.27 -15.43 21.49
CA ALA A 159 -10.05 -16.01 20.40
C ALA A 159 -11.08 -17.02 20.92
N GLN A 160 -10.68 -17.88 21.87
CA GLN A 160 -11.55 -18.90 22.46
C GLN A 160 -12.60 -18.29 23.40
N ARG A 161 -12.20 -17.32 24.23
CA ARG A 161 -13.10 -16.65 25.17
C ARG A 161 -14.14 -15.79 24.48
N LYS A 162 -13.77 -15.18 23.35
CA LYS A 162 -14.60 -14.21 22.63
C LYS A 162 -14.69 -14.58 21.15
N LEU A 163 -15.19 -15.78 20.86
CA LEU A 163 -15.39 -16.27 19.49
C LEU A 163 -16.16 -15.28 18.61
N SER A 164 -17.12 -14.52 19.17
CA SER A 164 -17.86 -13.47 18.46
C SER A 164 -16.99 -12.28 17.98
N ARG A 165 -15.78 -12.11 18.52
CA ARG A 165 -14.81 -11.11 18.08
C ARG A 165 -13.89 -11.63 16.97
N VAL A 166 -13.87 -12.94 16.71
CA VAL A 166 -13.18 -13.51 15.56
C VAL A 166 -14.05 -13.26 14.34
N ARG A 167 -13.61 -12.31 13.51
CA ARG A 167 -14.28 -11.99 12.25
C ARG A 167 -13.81 -12.99 11.20
N ARG A 168 -14.75 -13.56 10.44
CA ARG A 168 -14.45 -14.55 9.40
C ARG A 168 -14.62 -13.98 8.00
N ASP A 169 -13.81 -14.47 7.07
CA ASP A 169 -13.85 -14.13 5.65
C ASP A 169 -13.92 -12.62 5.40
N VAL A 170 -13.09 -11.86 6.12
CA VAL A 170 -13.12 -10.40 6.14
C VAL A 170 -11.82 -9.80 5.63
N GLY A 171 -11.92 -8.60 5.05
CA GLY A 171 -10.77 -7.78 4.71
C GLY A 171 -9.95 -7.42 5.95
N ILE A 172 -8.63 -7.66 5.92
CA ILE A 172 -7.73 -7.36 7.05
C ILE A 172 -7.71 -5.85 7.34
N ALA A 173 -7.60 -5.02 6.28
CA ALA A 173 -7.64 -3.56 6.41
C ALA A 173 -8.95 -3.07 7.02
N GLU A 174 -10.09 -3.62 6.55
CA GLU A 174 -11.42 -3.31 7.07
C GLU A 174 -11.54 -3.68 8.56
N ALA A 175 -11.06 -4.86 8.94
CA ALA A 175 -11.05 -5.32 10.33
C ALA A 175 -10.19 -4.44 11.23
N ALA A 176 -9.05 -3.97 10.72
CA ALA A 176 -8.14 -3.07 11.42
C ALA A 176 -8.58 -1.59 11.39
N GLY A 177 -9.68 -1.24 10.71
CA GLY A 177 -10.11 0.15 10.54
C GLY A 177 -9.16 0.99 9.69
N ILE A 178 -8.33 0.35 8.87
CA ILE A 178 -7.37 1.00 7.97
C ILE A 178 -8.08 1.31 6.66
N ARG A 179 -8.22 2.60 6.32
CA ARG A 179 -8.76 3.01 5.02
C ARG A 179 -7.78 2.67 3.90
N ARG A 180 -8.19 1.79 3.00
CA ARG A 180 -7.44 1.42 1.78
C ARG A 180 -8.41 1.37 0.59
N GLY A 181 -7.94 1.83 -0.56
CA GLY A 181 -8.60 1.58 -1.84
C GLY A 181 -8.19 0.22 -2.41
N GLY A 182 -8.86 -0.22 -3.47
CA GLY A 182 -8.57 -1.50 -4.13
C GLY A 182 -9.26 -2.70 -3.48
N ARG A 183 -8.93 -3.90 -3.95
CA ARG A 183 -9.51 -5.14 -3.45
C ARG A 183 -8.83 -5.53 -2.13
N PRO A 184 -9.58 -5.97 -1.11
CA PRO A 184 -8.99 -6.26 0.18
C PRO A 184 -8.24 -7.60 0.17
N HIS A 185 -7.17 -7.68 0.95
CA HIS A 185 -6.65 -8.95 1.44
C HIS A 185 -7.66 -9.55 2.42
N VAL A 186 -8.25 -10.70 2.08
CA VAL A 186 -9.28 -11.38 2.87
C VAL A 186 -8.69 -12.57 3.61
N ALA A 187 -8.84 -12.62 4.93
CA ALA A 187 -8.40 -13.75 5.75
C ALA A 187 -9.59 -14.59 6.23
N ASP A 188 -9.39 -15.90 6.37
CA ASP A 188 -10.39 -16.81 6.97
C ASP A 188 -10.79 -16.34 8.37
N GLU A 189 -9.82 -15.89 9.17
CA GLU A 189 -10.05 -15.38 10.52
C GLU A 189 -9.20 -14.14 10.80
N VAL A 190 -9.82 -13.11 11.37
CA VAL A 190 -9.18 -11.90 11.87
C VAL A 190 -9.63 -11.60 13.29
N LEU A 191 -8.69 -11.34 14.18
CA LEU A 191 -8.92 -10.92 15.56
C LEU A 191 -8.20 -9.59 15.83
N MET A 192 -8.91 -8.65 16.44
CA MET A 192 -8.32 -7.39 16.91
C MET A 192 -8.06 -7.45 18.42
N VAL A 193 -6.80 -7.33 18.82
CA VAL A 193 -6.38 -7.27 20.23
C VAL A 193 -5.52 -6.02 20.42
N GLU A 194 -5.94 -5.11 21.30
CA GLU A 194 -5.22 -3.86 21.60
C GLU A 194 -4.82 -3.04 20.35
N GLY A 195 -5.71 -2.96 19.36
CA GLY A 195 -5.46 -2.23 18.11
C GLY A 195 -4.54 -2.94 17.11
N ARG A 196 -4.12 -4.18 17.39
CA ARG A 196 -3.32 -5.01 16.48
C ARG A 196 -4.21 -6.05 15.81
N ALA A 197 -3.94 -6.29 14.53
CA ALA A 197 -4.61 -7.32 13.75
C ALA A 197 -3.84 -8.63 13.83
N TYR A 198 -4.54 -9.71 14.17
CA TYR A 198 -4.07 -11.08 14.14
C TYR A 198 -4.88 -11.86 13.14
N VAL A 199 -4.23 -12.70 12.34
CA VAL A 199 -4.86 -13.46 11.26
C VAL A 199 -4.51 -14.94 11.35
N ARG A 200 -5.43 -15.80 10.92
CA ARG A 200 -5.25 -17.25 10.82
C ARG A 200 -6.01 -17.81 9.61
N GLY A 201 -5.57 -18.96 9.13
CA GLY A 201 -6.13 -19.63 7.97
C GLY A 201 -5.57 -19.09 6.65
N LYS A 202 -6.37 -19.15 5.59
CA LYS A 202 -6.00 -18.66 4.27
C LYS A 202 -6.12 -17.15 4.20
N VAL A 203 -5.10 -16.47 3.67
CA VAL A 203 -5.19 -15.07 3.25
C VAL A 203 -5.15 -15.01 1.73
N ARG A 204 -6.19 -14.40 1.16
CA ARG A 204 -6.47 -14.37 -0.28
C ARG A 204 -6.44 -12.94 -0.78
N HIS A 205 -5.82 -12.74 -1.93
CA HIS A 205 -5.91 -11.53 -2.72
C HIS A 205 -5.90 -11.92 -4.20
N PRO A 206 -6.69 -11.29 -5.09
CA PRO A 206 -6.74 -11.68 -6.50
C PRO A 206 -5.39 -11.58 -7.24
N ASP A 207 -4.53 -10.67 -6.78
CA ASP A 207 -3.23 -10.41 -7.39
C ASP A 207 -2.07 -11.11 -6.67
N HIS A 208 -2.34 -12.00 -5.70
CA HIS A 208 -1.28 -12.72 -4.97
C HIS A 208 -1.65 -14.18 -4.70
N ALA A 209 -0.63 -15.03 -4.61
CA ALA A 209 -0.80 -16.41 -4.19
C ALA A 209 -1.44 -16.48 -2.80
N THR A 210 -2.39 -17.41 -2.62
CA THR A 210 -3.03 -17.61 -1.31
C THR A 210 -1.99 -18.14 -0.31
N VAL A 211 -1.84 -17.45 0.81
CA VAL A 211 -0.96 -17.89 1.90
C VAL A 211 -1.76 -18.63 2.97
N GLY A 212 -1.22 -19.72 3.51
CA GLY A 212 -1.83 -20.49 4.59
C GLY A 212 -1.11 -20.27 5.91
N LEU A 213 -1.82 -19.75 6.92
CA LEU A 213 -1.29 -19.40 8.24
C LEU A 213 -1.92 -20.31 9.30
N ARG A 214 -1.20 -21.35 9.76
CA ARG A 214 -1.74 -22.33 10.71
C ARG A 214 -1.92 -21.75 12.11
N PRO A 215 -0.87 -21.26 12.81
CA PRO A 215 -1.06 -20.49 14.04
C PRO A 215 -1.50 -19.06 13.70
N TRP A 216 -2.02 -18.36 14.71
CA TRP A 216 -2.24 -16.92 14.60
C TRP A 216 -0.92 -16.20 14.29
N ARG A 217 -1.00 -15.22 13.39
CA ARG A 217 0.11 -14.33 13.03
C ARG A 217 -0.33 -12.89 13.16
N ARG A 218 0.61 -12.02 13.53
CA ARG A 218 0.38 -10.57 13.53
C ARG A 218 0.43 -10.07 12.09
N ALA A 219 -0.63 -9.42 11.64
CA ALA A 219 -0.69 -8.76 10.34
C ALA A 219 -0.24 -7.30 10.49
N ILE A 220 0.87 -6.96 9.85
CA ILE A 220 1.48 -5.62 9.89
C ILE A 220 1.56 -5.11 8.46
N VAL A 221 1.02 -3.92 8.22
CA VAL A 221 1.11 -3.26 6.90
C VAL A 221 2.45 -2.55 6.74
N ASN A 222 2.93 -2.45 5.50
CA ASN A 222 4.13 -1.70 5.14
C ASN A 222 4.01 -0.19 5.47
N THR A 223 5.12 0.53 5.37
CA THR A 223 5.21 1.98 5.59
C THR A 223 5.22 2.79 4.31
N GLU A 224 4.58 2.32 3.25
CA GLU A 224 4.53 3.10 2.02
C GLU A 224 3.89 4.48 2.26
N SER A 225 4.45 5.50 1.62
CA SER A 225 3.93 6.85 1.75
C SER A 225 2.77 7.05 0.80
N PHE A 226 1.57 7.21 1.34
CA PHE A 226 0.45 7.76 0.58
C PHE A 226 0.59 9.27 0.49
N THR A 227 1.58 9.76 -0.27
CA THR A 227 1.53 11.15 -0.74
C THR A 227 0.60 11.21 -1.94
N GLN A 228 -0.68 10.87 -1.72
CA GLN A 228 -1.70 11.29 -2.66
C GLN A 228 -1.68 12.83 -2.63
N PRO A 229 -1.62 13.51 -3.78
CA PRO A 229 -2.19 14.84 -3.82
C PRO A 229 -3.64 14.71 -3.37
N GLN A 230 -4.08 15.59 -2.47
CA GLN A 230 -5.42 15.53 -1.93
C GLN A 230 -6.43 15.44 -3.08
N GLY A 231 -7.11 14.30 -3.20
CA GLY A 231 -8.18 14.10 -4.16
C GLY A 231 -7.88 13.30 -5.43
N VAL A 232 -6.66 12.81 -5.68
CA VAL A 232 -6.41 11.97 -6.88
C VAL A 232 -6.79 10.54 -6.55
N GLY A 233 -8.06 10.18 -6.76
CA GLY A 233 -8.46 8.79 -6.88
C GLY A 233 -7.90 8.22 -8.18
N PHE A 234 -7.29 7.03 -8.12
CA PHE A 234 -7.07 6.24 -9.33
C PHE A 234 -8.45 6.00 -9.97
N VAL A 235 -8.56 6.30 -11.26
CA VAL A 235 -9.71 5.89 -12.06
C VAL A 235 -9.37 4.48 -12.55
N ASP A 236 -9.99 3.48 -11.96
CA ASP A 236 -10.05 2.11 -12.51
C ASP A 236 -10.77 2.06 -13.88
#